data_AF-A0A822XV19-F1
#
_entry.id   AF-A0A822XV19-F1
#
_cell.length_a   1.000
_cell.length_b   1.000
_cell.length_c   1.000
_cell.angle_alpha   90.00
_cell.angle_beta   90.00
_cell.angle_gamma   90.00
#
_symmetry.space_group_name_H-M   'P 1'
#
loop_
_entity.id
_entity.type
_entity.pdbx_description
1 polymer ?
#
loop_
_entity_poly.entity_id
_entity_poly.type
_entity_poly.pdbx_seq_one_letter_code
_entity_poly.pdbx_strand_id
1 'polypeptide(L)'
;MEPIQKLAALVFVLLVLGNEVTMSNSQTICNMSQEGLMACKPSVTAPNPSPPSTMCCSALSGADMHCLCSYKNSNMLPSLGIDPQLALQLPAKCNLPQPTNC
;
A
#
# COMPACT_ATOMS: atom_id res chain seq x y z
N MET A 1 -42.98 -20.96 -23.86
CA MET A 1 -42.05 -20.03 -23.17
C MET A 1 -42.84 -18.83 -22.73
N GLU A 2 -43.25 -18.86 -21.46
CA GLU A 2 -44.17 -17.91 -20.85
C GLU A 2 -43.56 -16.50 -20.80
N PRO A 3 -44.36 -15.43 -20.88
CA PRO A 3 -43.87 -14.05 -20.86
C PRO A 3 -43.04 -13.74 -19.60
N ILE A 4 -43.32 -14.45 -18.50
CA ILE A 4 -42.63 -14.37 -17.22
C ILE A 4 -41.19 -14.88 -17.33
N GLN A 5 -40.93 -15.93 -18.10
CA GLN A 5 -39.58 -16.48 -18.29
C GLN A 5 -38.68 -15.53 -19.08
N LYS A 6 -39.25 -14.79 -20.05
CA LYS A 6 -38.53 -13.76 -20.81
C LYS A 6 -38.20 -12.55 -19.94
N LEU A 7 -39.12 -12.12 -19.07
CA LEU A 7 -38.88 -11.04 -18.10
C LEU A 7 -37.79 -11.41 -17.10
N ALA A 8 -37.85 -12.62 -16.55
CA ALA A 8 -36.85 -13.12 -15.60
C ALA A 8 -35.45 -13.19 -16.22
N ALA A 9 -35.35 -13.68 -17.47
CA ALA A 9 -34.09 -13.71 -18.21
C ALA A 9 -33.55 -12.30 -18.51
N LEU A 10 -34.42 -11.35 -18.87
CA LEU A 10 -34.02 -9.97 -19.14
C LEU A 10 -33.50 -9.26 -17.89
N VAL A 11 -34.16 -9.46 -16.74
CA VAL A 11 -33.74 -8.91 -15.44
C VAL A 11 -32.40 -9.51 -14.99
N PHE A 12 -32.19 -10.82 -15.19
CA PHE A 12 -30.92 -11.47 -14.89
C PHE A 12 -29.76 -10.94 -15.73
N VAL A 13 -29.98 -10.73 -17.04
CA VAL A 13 -28.96 -10.18 -17.94
C VAL A 13 -28.61 -8.73 -17.58
N LEU A 14 -29.60 -7.90 -17.21
CA LEU A 14 -29.37 -6.52 -16.75
C LEU A 14 -28.59 -6.47 -15.43
N LEU A 15 -28.82 -7.41 -14.52
CA LEU A 15 -28.09 -7.51 -13.24
C LEU A 15 -26.62 -7.94 -13.41
N VAL A 16 -26.31 -8.77 -14.42
CA VAL A 16 -24.93 -9.23 -14.67
C VAL A 16 -24.09 -8.17 -15.38
N LEU A 17 -24.70 -7.36 -16.26
CA LEU A 17 -23.98 -6.34 -17.03
C LEU A 17 -23.70 -5.05 -16.23
N GLY A 18 -24.41 -4.79 -15.12
CA GLY A 18 -24.20 -3.58 -14.30
C GLY A 18 -23.09 -3.67 -13.25
N ASN A 19 -22.34 -4.78 -13.21
CA ASN A 19 -21.19 -4.94 -12.33
C ASN A 19 -19.89 -4.78 -13.11
N GLU A 20 -19.62 -3.57 -13.62
CA GLU A 20 -18.24 -3.15 -13.84
C GLU A 20 -17.55 -3.02 -12.46
N VAL A 21 -17.15 -4.14 -11.87
CA VAL A 21 -16.14 -4.17 -10.81
C VAL A 21 -14.77 -3.94 -11.44
N THR A 22 -14.55 -2.74 -11.98
CA THR A 22 -13.20 -2.23 -12.21
C THR A 22 -12.64 -1.71 -10.90
N MET A 23 -12.47 -2.59 -9.92
CA MET A 23 -11.57 -2.32 -8.79
C MET A 23 -10.18 -2.84 -9.16
N SER A 24 -9.56 -2.20 -10.16
CA SER A 24 -8.09 -2.21 -10.26
C SER A 24 -7.55 -1.14 -9.30
N ASN A 25 -7.92 -1.25 -8.03
CA ASN A 25 -7.24 -0.47 -6.99
C ASN A 25 -5.87 -1.12 -6.88
N SER A 26 -4.85 -0.55 -7.53
CA SER A 26 -3.48 -0.69 -7.05
C SER A 26 -3.54 -0.35 -5.56
N GLN A 27 -3.51 -1.36 -4.70
CA GLN A 27 -3.72 -1.17 -3.27
C GLN A 27 -2.55 -0.35 -2.74
N THR A 28 -2.77 0.94 -2.56
CA THR A 28 -1.79 1.84 -1.96
C THR A 28 -1.92 1.76 -0.46
N ILE A 29 -0.80 1.62 0.26
CA ILE A 29 -0.75 1.71 1.72
C ILE A 29 -0.09 3.04 2.06
N CYS A 30 -0.79 3.90 2.80
CA CYS A 30 -0.29 5.22 3.19
C CYS A 30 0.25 6.04 2.02
N ASN A 31 -0.50 6.06 0.91
CA ASN A 31 -0.13 6.70 -0.35
C ASN A 31 1.15 6.15 -1.03
N MET A 32 1.56 4.92 -0.70
CA MET A 32 2.64 4.21 -1.39
C MET A 32 2.09 3.00 -2.15
N SER A 33 2.54 2.81 -3.38
CA SER A 33 2.31 1.56 -4.10
C SER A 33 3.06 0.40 -3.44
N GLN A 34 2.61 -0.84 -3.71
CA GLN A 34 3.32 -2.03 -3.25
C GLN A 34 4.77 -2.06 -3.75
N GLU A 35 5.01 -1.65 -4.99
CA GLU A 35 6.36 -1.53 -5.56
C GLU A 35 7.21 -0.50 -4.79
N GLY A 36 6.63 0.64 -4.43
CA GLY A 36 7.30 1.67 -3.63
C GLY A 36 7.70 1.17 -2.24
N LEU A 37 6.81 0.43 -1.56
CA LEU A 37 7.10 -0.20 -0.27
C LEU A 37 8.20 -1.25 -0.39
N MET A 38 8.13 -2.10 -1.42
CA MET A 38 9.12 -3.13 -1.67
C MET A 38 10.49 -2.55 -2.03
N ALA A 39 10.52 -1.42 -2.73
CA ALA A 39 11.77 -0.69 -3.01
C ALA A 39 12.44 -0.16 -1.73
N CYS A 40 11.66 0.14 -0.69
CA CYS A 40 12.16 0.61 0.60
C CYS A 40 12.55 -0.50 1.57
N LYS A 41 11.96 -1.70 1.44
CA LYS A 41 12.18 -2.84 2.34
C LYS A 41 13.67 -3.11 2.65
N PRO A 42 14.59 -3.16 1.68
CA PRO A 42 16.00 -3.45 1.96
C PRO A 42 16.70 -2.42 2.89
N SER A 43 16.17 -1.20 2.97
CA SER A 43 16.72 -0.11 3.78
C SER A 43 16.19 -0.07 5.20
N VAL A 44 15.15 -0.85 5.48
CA VAL A 44 14.46 -0.91 6.77
C VAL A 44 14.46 -2.32 7.36
N THR A 45 15.28 -3.23 6.82
CA THR A 45 15.45 -4.60 7.31
C THR A 45 16.79 -4.77 8.02
N ALA A 46 16.75 -5.31 9.23
CA ALA A 46 17.93 -5.66 10.03
C ALA A 46 18.52 -7.02 9.59
N PRO A 47 19.80 -7.33 9.90
CA PRO A 47 20.78 -6.50 10.60
C PRO A 47 21.56 -5.53 9.69
N ASN A 48 21.58 -5.78 8.38
CA ASN A 48 22.42 -5.04 7.43
C ASN A 48 21.56 -4.28 6.41
N PRO A 49 20.96 -3.14 6.77
CA PRO A 49 20.13 -2.37 5.86
C PRO A 49 20.96 -1.77 4.73
N SER A 50 20.45 -1.86 3.51
CA SER A 50 21.05 -1.23 2.33
C SER A 50 20.71 0.27 2.24
N PRO A 51 21.55 1.09 1.60
CA PRO A 51 21.18 2.47 1.27
C PRO A 51 19.85 2.53 0.49
N PRO A 52 19.00 3.56 0.70
CA PRO A 52 17.75 3.68 -0.03
C PRO A 52 17.98 3.90 -1.51
N SER A 53 17.20 3.21 -2.33
CA SER A 53 17.18 3.44 -3.78
C SER A 53 16.46 4.75 -4.09
N THR A 54 16.73 5.32 -5.27
CA THR A 54 15.98 6.49 -5.78
C THR A 54 14.48 6.21 -5.81
N MET A 55 14.09 5.00 -6.23
CA MET A 55 12.68 4.58 -6.28
C MET A 55 12.04 4.58 -4.89
N CYS A 56 12.75 4.10 -3.86
CA CYS A 56 12.27 4.19 -2.49
C CYS A 56 12.06 5.64 -2.06
N CYS A 57 13.07 6.50 -2.23
CA CYS A 57 12.94 7.89 -1.79
C CYS A 57 11.87 8.67 -2.55
N SER A 58 11.71 8.40 -3.86
CA SER A 58 10.61 8.97 -4.64
C SER A 58 9.25 8.50 -4.12
N ALA A 59 9.07 7.21 -3.85
CA ALA A 59 7.83 6.71 -3.27
C ALA A 59 7.56 7.30 -1.86
N LEU A 60 8.60 7.42 -1.03
CA LEU A 60 8.50 7.96 0.33
C LEU A 60 8.17 9.46 0.34
N SER A 61 8.56 10.21 -0.70
CA SER A 61 8.28 11.65 -0.80
C SER A 61 6.79 11.99 -0.94
N GLY A 62 6.00 11.07 -1.50
CA GLY A 62 4.55 11.18 -1.58
C GLY A 62 3.80 10.48 -0.46
N ALA A 63 4.49 9.78 0.44
CA ALA A 63 3.85 8.92 1.42
C ALA A 63 3.21 9.70 2.57
N ASP A 64 2.12 9.15 3.10
CA ASP A 64 1.49 9.66 4.32
C ASP A 64 2.26 9.14 5.54
N MET A 65 3.13 10.00 6.08
CA MET A 65 3.95 9.68 7.26
C MET A 65 3.10 9.39 8.50
N HIS A 66 1.95 10.04 8.68
CA HIS A 66 1.09 9.80 9.84
C HIS A 66 0.43 8.42 9.75
N CYS A 67 -0.04 8.05 8.55
CA CYS A 67 -0.51 6.70 8.29
C CYS A 67 0.59 5.66 8.51
N LEU A 68 1.80 5.85 7.97
CA LEU A 68 2.92 4.91 8.17
C LEU A 68 3.27 4.75 9.65
N CYS A 69 3.21 5.84 10.41
CA CYS A 69 3.42 5.85 11.86
C CYS A 69 2.44 4.96 12.63
N SER A 70 1.19 4.84 12.16
CA SER A 70 0.21 3.93 12.79
C SER A 70 0.65 2.46 12.77
N TYR A 71 1.54 2.07 11.83
CA TYR A 71 2.08 0.72 11.74
C TYR A 71 3.30 0.49 12.64
N LYS A 72 3.88 1.52 13.29
CA LYS A 72 5.12 1.41 14.08
C LYS A 72 5.10 0.25 15.08
N ASN A 73 3.97 0.03 15.74
CA ASN A 73 3.79 -1.02 16.75
C ASN A 73 3.03 -2.25 16.22
N SER A 74 2.81 -2.33 14.91
CA SER A 74 2.10 -3.45 14.29
C SER A 74 2.94 -4.73 14.35
N ASN A 75 2.34 -5.83 14.81
CA ASN A 75 2.93 -7.17 14.77
C ASN A 75 3.23 -7.67 13.34
N MET A 76 2.77 -6.94 12.31
CA MET A 76 3.10 -7.24 10.91
C MET A 76 4.54 -6.88 10.57
N LEU A 77 5.12 -5.81 11.15
CA LEU A 77 6.46 -5.34 10.77
C LEU A 77 7.55 -6.42 11.04
N PRO A 78 7.61 -7.06 12.23
CA PRO A 78 8.60 -8.10 12.48
C PRO A 78 8.44 -9.30 11.54
N SER A 79 7.20 -9.69 11.21
CA SER A 79 6.90 -10.79 10.28
C SER A 79 7.38 -10.52 8.85
N LEU A 80 7.51 -9.25 8.46
CA LEU A 80 8.06 -8.82 7.18
C LEU A 80 9.58 -8.59 7.22
N GLY A 81 10.20 -8.71 8.40
CA GLY A 81 11.60 -8.36 8.65
C GLY A 81 11.84 -6.85 8.66
N ILE A 82 10.82 -6.03 8.91
CA ILE A 82 10.94 -4.58 8.98
C ILE A 82 11.26 -4.19 10.43
N ASP A 83 12.34 -3.43 10.60
CA ASP A 83 12.72 -2.81 11.86
C ASP A 83 12.10 -1.41 11.96
N PRO A 84 11.24 -1.15 12.97
CA PRO A 84 10.59 0.15 13.13
C PRO A 84 11.56 1.31 13.34
N GLN A 85 12.71 1.09 13.99
CA GLN A 85 13.70 2.14 14.21
C GLN A 85 14.40 2.52 12.90
N LEU A 86 14.74 1.53 12.06
CA LEU A 86 15.29 1.79 10.72
C LEU A 86 14.27 2.51 9.83
N ALA A 87 12.99 2.15 9.91
CA ALA A 87 11.91 2.81 9.17
C ALA A 87 11.77 4.29 9.55
N LEU A 88 11.86 4.65 10.84
CA LEU A 88 11.81 6.04 11.31
C LEU A 88 13.02 6.89 10.89
N GLN A 89 14.17 6.25 10.65
CA GLN A 89 15.37 6.92 10.15
C GLN A 89 15.37 7.08 8.63
N LEU A 90 14.52 6.34 7.91
CA LEU A 90 14.50 6.33 6.44
C LEU A 90 14.22 7.72 5.81
N PRO A 91 13.27 8.55 6.31
CA PRO A 91 13.04 9.87 5.75
C PRO A 91 14.30 10.74 5.76
N ALA A 92 15.07 10.72 6.85
CA ALA A 92 16.32 11.48 6.95
C ALA A 92 17.36 11.00 5.92
N LYS A 93 17.48 9.68 5.68
CA LYS A 93 18.37 9.12 4.65
C LYS A 93 17.95 9.51 3.22
N CYS A 94 16.66 9.83 3.02
CA CYS A 94 16.12 10.34 1.77
C CYS A 94 16.09 11.88 1.69
N ASN A 95 16.62 12.60 2.69
CA ASN A 95 16.52 14.07 2.82
C ASN A 95 15.07 14.58 2.85
N LEU A 96 14.17 13.81 3.47
CA LEU A 96 12.77 14.15 3.69
C LEU A 96 12.54 14.57 5.15
N PRO A 97 11.54 15.43 5.41
CA PRO A 97 11.18 15.81 6.78
C PRO A 97 10.80 14.58 7.60
N GLN A 98 11.35 14.48 8.80
CA GLN A 98 11.01 13.39 9.72
C GLN A 98 9.63 13.62 10.35
N PRO A 99 8.87 12.55 10.61
CA PRO A 99 7.63 12.67 11.37
C PRO A 99 7.95 13.08 12.82
N THR A 100 7.39 14.20 13.27
CA THR A 100 7.61 14.78 14.61
C THR A 100 6.77 14.14 15.72
N ASN A 101 5.90 13.17 15.38
CA ASN A 101 5.05 12.47 16.34
C ASN A 101 4.87 11.00 15.96
N CYS A 102 5.99 10.29 16.09
CA CYS A 102 6.14 8.87 15.91
C CYS A 102 7.15 8.40 16.95
#